data_AF-A0A3C0A7Q1-F1
#
_entry.id   AF-A0A3C0A7Q1-F1
#
_cell.length_a   1.000
_cell.length_b   1.000
_cell.length_c   1.000
_cell.angle_alpha   90.00
_cell.angle_beta   90.00
_cell.angle_gamma   90.00
#
_symmetry.space_group_name_H-M   'P 1'
#
loop_
_entity.id
_entity.type
_entity.pdbx_description
1 polymer ?
#
loop_
_entity_poly.entity_id
_entity_poly.type
_entity_poly.pdbx_seq_one_letter_code
_entity_poly.pdbx_strand_id
1 'polypeptide(L)'
;MQKKTFLFFFVFSLFLQAQEDISGKYNNIVITPEILLGKTLPSNFGFPETKMYKQLLVNISKNQKNTPKQWAHRLKGLHTGVGLGLTDFGQLDSLGVAISVLPYVEFNAFKSKRFKLLTGLGASYFTKKYDPITNPNNRAVSTDITWAFRFLIKYKLFATKTIDWNLGIGLSHHSNGHTKLDNRGYNAILASISGAINNPFNKSSLLENKPPIPQYQKSRYNYLELRAGHGWNVLAEAFNTTK
;
A
#
# COMPACT_ATOMS: atom_id res chain seq x y z
N MET A 1 -26.39 -33.55 -1.20
CA MET A 1 -25.86 -32.75 -2.33
C MET A 1 -25.57 -31.34 -1.85
N GLN A 2 -24.33 -31.08 -1.44
CA GLN A 2 -23.90 -29.76 -0.97
C GLN A 2 -23.65 -28.84 -2.17
N LYS A 3 -24.40 -27.74 -2.23
CA LYS A 3 -24.21 -26.68 -3.23
C LYS A 3 -22.84 -26.04 -2.99
N LYS A 4 -21.91 -26.26 -3.91
CA LYS A 4 -20.63 -25.54 -3.95
C LYS A 4 -20.93 -24.09 -4.31
N THR A 5 -20.94 -23.21 -3.31
CA THR A 5 -20.99 -21.77 -3.54
C THR A 5 -19.63 -21.35 -4.11
N PHE A 6 -19.61 -21.05 -5.41
CA PHE A 6 -18.43 -20.46 -6.05
C PHE A 6 -18.22 -19.06 -5.47
N LEU A 7 -17.16 -18.89 -4.68
CA LEU A 7 -16.69 -17.60 -4.20
C LEU A 7 -16.05 -16.87 -5.39
N PHE A 8 -16.81 -16.00 -6.05
CA PHE A 8 -16.32 -15.13 -7.11
C PHE A 8 -15.47 -14.03 -6.46
N PHE A 9 -14.16 -14.27 -6.31
CA PHE A 9 -13.21 -13.21 -5.99
C PHE A 9 -13.21 -12.21 -7.14
N PHE A 10 -13.86 -11.06 -6.91
CA PHE A 10 -13.82 -9.92 -7.83
C PHE A 10 -12.41 -9.32 -7.82
N VAL A 11 -11.55 -9.88 -8.67
CA VAL A 11 -10.25 -9.31 -9.03
C VAL A 11 -10.49 -8.14 -10.01
N PHE A 12 -11.20 -7.11 -9.57
CA PHE A 12 -11.55 -5.98 -10.44
C PHE A 12 -10.44 -4.93 -10.57
N SER A 13 -9.28 -5.15 -9.95
CA SER A 13 -8.15 -4.23 -9.99
C SER A 13 -6.97 -4.69 -10.85
N LEU A 14 -6.98 -5.92 -11.40
CA LEU A 14 -5.93 -6.36 -12.34
C LEU A 14 -6.14 -5.84 -13.77
N PHE A 15 -7.32 -5.29 -14.08
CA PHE A 15 -7.60 -4.65 -15.39
C PHE A 15 -7.25 -3.15 -15.45
N LEU A 16 -6.58 -2.60 -14.44
CA LEU A 16 -5.85 -1.32 -14.59
C LEU A 16 -4.50 -1.51 -15.32
N GLN A 17 -4.36 -2.59 -16.07
CA GLN A 17 -3.51 -2.57 -17.24
C GLN A 17 -4.19 -1.71 -18.31
N ALA A 18 -3.90 -0.42 -18.28
CA ALA A 18 -3.77 0.35 -19.52
C ALA A 18 -2.58 -0.24 -20.31
N GLN A 19 -2.74 -1.45 -20.85
CA GLN A 19 -1.76 -2.14 -21.67
C GLN A 19 -1.86 -1.60 -23.08
N GLU A 20 -1.14 -0.51 -23.33
CA GLU A 20 -0.40 -0.37 -24.57
C GLU A 20 1.01 -0.91 -24.32
N ASP A 21 1.44 -1.86 -25.15
CA ASP A 21 2.73 -2.58 -25.11
C ASP A 21 3.95 -1.66 -25.01
N ILE A 22 3.80 -0.40 -25.42
CA ILE A 22 4.85 0.60 -25.52
C ILE A 22 5.40 0.98 -24.12
N SER A 23 4.60 0.90 -23.05
CA SER A 23 4.99 1.42 -21.73
C SER A 23 5.91 0.50 -20.91
N GLY A 24 5.96 -0.80 -21.24
CA GLY A 24 6.81 -1.76 -20.52
C GLY A 24 8.30 -1.67 -20.87
N LYS A 25 8.61 -1.22 -22.10
CA LYS A 25 9.93 -1.36 -22.72
C LYS A 25 10.97 -0.31 -22.28
N TYR A 26 10.53 0.85 -21.80
CA TYR A 26 11.39 2.03 -21.54
C TYR A 26 11.53 2.42 -20.06
N ASN A 27 10.82 1.75 -19.17
CA ASN A 27 10.81 2.08 -17.75
C ASN A 27 11.88 1.28 -17.00
N ASN A 28 12.66 1.97 -16.18
CA ASN A 28 13.63 1.32 -15.31
C ASN A 28 12.90 0.66 -14.14
N ILE A 29 13.18 -0.62 -13.91
CA ILE A 29 12.76 -1.32 -12.71
C ILE A 29 13.58 -0.79 -11.54
N VAL A 30 12.94 -0.63 -10.39
CA VAL A 30 13.56 -0.25 -9.13
C VAL A 30 13.13 -1.25 -8.07
N ILE A 31 14.10 -1.83 -7.37
CA ILE A 31 13.87 -2.71 -6.23
C ILE A 31 14.27 -1.94 -4.97
N THR A 32 13.37 -1.86 -4.00
CA THR A 32 13.56 -1.07 -2.78
C THR A 32 13.30 -1.93 -1.56
N PRO A 33 14.34 -2.57 -0.99
CA PRO A 33 14.30 -3.03 0.39
C PRO A 33 14.06 -1.86 1.34
N GLU A 34 13.20 -2.06 2.32
CA GLU A 34 12.80 -1.06 3.30
C GLU A 34 12.54 -1.71 4.66
N ILE A 35 13.07 -1.09 5.71
CA ILE A 35 12.79 -1.45 7.10
C ILE A 35 11.97 -0.32 7.69
N LEU A 36 10.88 -0.67 8.38
CA LEU A 36 10.02 0.28 9.08
C LEU A 36 9.98 -0.08 10.57
N LEU A 37 10.10 0.93 11.41
CA LEU A 37 9.98 0.84 12.86
C LEU A 37 8.94 1.84 13.34
N GLY A 38 8.27 1.57 14.45
CA GLY A 38 7.26 2.50 14.93
C GLY A 38 6.50 2.04 16.17
N LYS A 39 5.25 2.53 16.27
CA LYS A 39 4.35 2.20 17.37
C LYS A 39 2.96 1.87 16.83
N THR A 40 2.46 0.69 17.19
CA THR A 40 1.04 0.32 17.05
C THR A 40 0.24 1.07 18.11
N LEU A 41 -0.74 1.85 17.69
CA LEU A 41 -1.62 2.60 18.56
C LEU A 41 -2.75 1.69 19.09
N PRO A 42 -3.18 1.87 20.36
CA PRO A 42 -4.29 1.11 20.92
C PRO A 42 -5.58 1.28 20.10
N SER A 43 -6.19 0.18 19.69
CA SER A 43 -7.44 0.19 18.91
C SER A 43 -8.71 0.23 19.77
N ASN A 44 -8.61 -0.17 21.04
CA ASN A 44 -9.72 -0.24 21.99
C ASN A 44 -9.23 -0.10 23.43
N PHE A 45 -10.16 0.09 24.38
CA PHE A 45 -9.87 -0.07 25.79
C PHE A 45 -9.44 -1.50 26.09
N GLY A 46 -8.41 -1.68 26.92
CA GLY A 46 -7.83 -2.99 27.22
C GLY A 46 -7.05 -3.63 26.06
N PHE A 47 -6.73 -2.87 25.01
CA PHE A 47 -5.93 -3.38 23.89
C PHE A 47 -4.56 -3.88 24.39
N PRO A 48 -4.04 -5.00 23.84
CA PRO A 48 -2.77 -5.57 24.29
C PRO A 48 -1.64 -4.55 24.27
N GLU A 49 -0.84 -4.52 25.33
CA GLU A 49 0.34 -3.66 25.36
C GLU A 49 1.31 -4.06 24.24
N THR A 50 1.73 -3.06 23.46
CA THR A 50 2.59 -3.27 22.29
C THR A 50 4.01 -2.80 22.58
N LYS A 51 4.99 -3.64 22.22
CA LYS A 51 6.38 -3.24 22.03
C LYS A 51 6.52 -2.46 20.72
N MET A 52 7.76 -2.29 20.24
CA MET A 52 8.04 -1.62 18.97
C MET A 52 7.42 -2.37 17.79
N TYR A 53 6.71 -1.64 16.93
CA TYR A 53 6.28 -2.11 15.63
C TYR A 53 7.50 -2.31 14.74
N LYS A 54 7.57 -3.42 14.02
CA LYS A 54 8.64 -3.70 13.05
C LYS A 54 8.04 -4.22 11.76
N GLN A 55 8.57 -3.78 10.63
CA GLN A 55 8.21 -4.33 9.34
C GLN A 55 9.40 -4.42 8.41
N LEU A 56 9.50 -5.54 7.72
CA LEU A 56 10.37 -5.74 6.57
C LEU A 56 9.52 -5.63 5.31
N LEU A 57 9.97 -4.87 4.33
CA LEU A 57 9.25 -4.60 3.09
C LEU A 57 10.22 -4.66 1.91
N VAL A 58 9.81 -5.34 0.84
CA VAL A 58 10.48 -5.27 -0.45
C VAL A 58 9.50 -4.71 -1.47
N ASN A 59 9.87 -3.59 -2.08
CA ASN A 59 9.07 -2.97 -3.12
C ASN A 59 9.70 -3.20 -4.50
N ILE A 60 8.86 -3.51 -5.48
CA ILE A 60 9.24 -3.56 -6.89
C ILE A 60 8.41 -2.51 -7.62
N SER A 61 9.08 -1.56 -8.27
CA SER A 61 8.41 -0.48 -8.99
C SER A 61 9.01 -0.20 -10.35
N LYS A 62 8.25 0.49 -11.18
CA LYS A 62 8.70 1.09 -12.43
C LYS A 62 8.84 2.58 -12.24
N ASN A 63 10.00 3.12 -12.57
CA ASN A 63 10.20 4.57 -12.72
C ASN A 63 9.57 5.01 -14.04
N GLN A 64 8.54 5.86 -13.97
CA GLN A 64 7.74 6.28 -15.11
C GLN A 64 8.34 7.48 -15.86
N LYS A 65 9.56 7.96 -15.52
CA LYS A 65 10.19 9.12 -16.17
C LYS A 65 10.24 9.04 -17.70
N ASN A 66 10.35 7.83 -18.25
CA ASN A 66 10.54 7.60 -19.68
C ASN A 66 9.28 7.16 -20.42
N THR A 67 8.15 7.00 -19.74
CA THR A 67 6.90 6.59 -20.39
C THR A 67 6.38 7.67 -21.33
N PRO A 68 5.75 7.35 -22.47
CA PRO A 68 5.07 8.34 -23.30
C PRO A 68 3.73 8.79 -22.68
N LYS A 69 3.24 8.14 -21.61
CA LYS A 69 1.90 8.36 -21.07
C LYS A 69 1.76 9.67 -20.28
N GLN A 70 0.77 10.50 -20.65
CA GLN A 70 0.54 11.81 -20.05
C GLN A 70 0.31 11.79 -18.54
N TRP A 71 -0.52 10.88 -18.04
CA TRP A 71 -0.87 10.81 -16.62
C TRP A 71 0.38 10.68 -15.74
N ALA A 72 1.41 9.99 -16.23
CA ALA A 72 2.64 9.78 -15.50
C ALA A 72 3.52 11.04 -15.40
N HIS A 73 3.39 11.97 -16.37
CA HIS A 73 4.10 13.25 -16.35
C HIS A 73 3.37 14.33 -15.54
N ARG A 74 2.09 14.14 -15.25
CA ARG A 74 1.33 15.02 -14.35
C ARG A 74 1.84 14.92 -12.90
N LEU A 75 2.34 13.75 -12.50
CA LEU A 75 3.02 13.53 -11.22
C LEU A 75 4.53 13.47 -11.46
N LYS A 76 5.27 14.45 -10.95
CA LYS A 76 6.72 14.53 -11.18
C LYS A 76 7.44 13.38 -10.47
N GLY A 77 8.36 12.72 -11.17
CA GLY A 77 9.18 11.64 -10.58
C GLY A 77 8.34 10.45 -10.13
N LEU A 78 7.33 10.08 -10.91
CA LEU A 78 6.38 9.02 -10.57
C LEU A 78 7.02 7.64 -10.64
N HIS A 79 6.81 6.87 -9.58
CA HIS A 79 7.03 5.45 -9.48
C HIS A 79 5.69 4.77 -9.20
N THR A 80 5.45 3.64 -9.84
CA THR A 80 4.28 2.80 -9.58
C THR A 80 4.77 1.38 -9.35
N GLY A 81 4.29 0.72 -8.29
CA GLY A 81 4.83 -0.59 -7.92
C GLY A 81 3.93 -1.37 -6.98
N VAL A 82 4.48 -2.48 -6.51
CA VAL A 82 3.89 -3.33 -5.48
C VAL A 82 4.93 -3.61 -4.41
N GLY A 83 4.52 -3.53 -3.15
CA GLY A 83 5.31 -3.90 -1.98
C GLY A 83 4.82 -5.19 -1.35
N LEU A 84 5.75 -6.06 -0.95
CA LEU A 84 5.48 -7.25 -0.13
C LEU A 84 6.13 -7.07 1.23
N GLY A 85 5.35 -7.15 2.30
CA GLY A 85 5.85 -6.86 3.64
C GLY A 85 5.38 -7.83 4.72
N LEU A 86 6.25 -8.05 5.70
CA LEU A 86 5.96 -8.81 6.91
C LEU A 86 6.01 -7.87 8.11
N THR A 87 4.91 -7.81 8.87
CA THR A 87 4.70 -6.90 9.98
C THR A 87 4.60 -7.64 11.30
N ASP A 88 5.33 -7.17 12.31
CA ASP A 88 5.14 -7.46 13.73
C ASP A 88 4.59 -6.20 14.42
N PHE A 89 3.41 -6.32 15.02
CA PHE A 89 2.72 -5.20 15.69
C PHE A 89 3.24 -4.90 17.11
N GLY A 90 4.29 -5.61 17.55
CA GLY A 90 4.91 -5.47 18.86
C GLY A 90 4.28 -6.36 19.94
N GLN A 91 3.42 -7.30 19.57
CA GLN A 91 2.76 -8.23 20.50
C GLN A 91 2.32 -9.51 19.78
N LEU A 92 3.22 -10.50 19.69
CA LEU A 92 3.02 -11.70 18.86
C LEU A 92 1.91 -12.61 19.37
N ASP A 93 1.72 -12.71 20.68
CA ASP A 93 0.76 -13.65 21.26
C ASP A 93 -0.69 -13.25 20.97
N SER A 94 -1.00 -11.96 21.13
CA SER A 94 -2.35 -11.41 20.93
C SER A 94 -2.58 -10.82 19.54
N LEU A 95 -1.58 -10.14 18.95
CA LEU A 95 -1.74 -9.43 17.67
C LEU A 95 -1.12 -10.18 16.49
N GLY A 96 -0.20 -11.11 16.76
CA GLY A 96 0.44 -11.93 15.74
C GLY A 96 1.29 -11.10 14.78
N VAL A 97 1.35 -11.59 13.54
CA VAL A 97 2.03 -10.94 12.41
C VAL A 97 1.06 -10.75 11.25
N ALA A 98 1.41 -9.85 10.34
CA ALA A 98 0.69 -9.68 9.08
C ALA A 98 1.61 -9.78 7.86
N ILE A 99 1.14 -10.46 6.81
CA ILE A 99 1.77 -10.48 5.48
C ILE A 99 0.95 -9.56 4.58
N SER A 100 1.59 -8.57 3.96
CA SER A 100 0.90 -7.51 3.22
C SER A 100 1.36 -7.42 1.78
N VAL A 101 0.42 -7.20 0.87
CA VAL A 101 0.66 -6.86 -0.54
C VAL A 101 0.09 -5.47 -0.77
N LEU A 102 0.94 -4.51 -1.15
CA LEU A 102 0.58 -3.10 -1.28
C LEU A 102 0.95 -2.56 -2.67
N PRO A 103 0.02 -2.55 -3.63
CA PRO A 103 0.10 -1.64 -4.77
C PRO A 103 0.26 -0.20 -4.28
N TYR A 104 1.18 0.55 -4.89
CA TYR A 104 1.48 1.92 -4.46
C TYR A 104 1.89 2.83 -5.62
N VAL A 105 1.75 4.12 -5.36
CA VAL A 105 2.34 5.20 -6.16
C VAL A 105 3.27 6.02 -5.27
N GLU A 106 4.43 6.40 -5.80
CA GLU A 106 5.38 7.30 -5.16
C GLU A 106 5.73 8.42 -6.13
N PHE A 107 5.72 9.69 -5.69
CA PHE A 107 6.04 10.82 -6.55
C PHE A 107 6.66 11.98 -5.76
N ASN A 108 7.39 12.85 -6.47
CA ASN A 108 8.00 14.03 -5.88
C ASN A 108 6.94 15.05 -5.46
N ALA A 109 7.09 15.60 -4.25
CA ALA A 109 6.17 16.57 -3.67
C ALA A 109 6.89 17.86 -3.27
N PHE A 110 6.11 18.89 -2.92
CA PHE A 110 6.62 20.19 -2.44
C PHE A 110 7.63 20.86 -3.38
N LYS A 111 7.48 20.65 -4.69
CA LYS A 111 8.40 21.14 -5.74
C LYS A 111 9.87 20.68 -5.54
N SER A 112 10.11 19.64 -4.74
CA SER A 112 11.43 19.12 -4.43
C SER A 112 11.65 17.75 -5.07
N LYS A 113 12.87 17.46 -5.53
CA LYS A 113 13.28 16.11 -5.94
C LYS A 113 13.74 15.25 -4.76
N ARG A 114 13.83 15.83 -3.55
CA ARG A 114 14.21 15.12 -2.33
C ARG A 114 13.01 14.64 -1.52
N PHE A 115 11.92 15.42 -1.52
CA PHE A 115 10.69 15.01 -0.85
C PHE A 115 9.79 14.21 -1.77
N LYS A 116 9.34 13.05 -1.31
CA LYS A 116 8.42 12.18 -2.01
C LYS A 116 7.24 11.84 -1.13
N LEU A 117 6.08 11.66 -1.75
CA LEU A 117 4.91 11.06 -1.11
C LEU A 117 4.74 9.66 -1.69
N LEU A 118 4.53 8.69 -0.80
CA LEU A 118 4.13 7.33 -1.14
C LEU A 118 2.75 7.10 -0.55
N THR A 119 1.82 6.63 -1.37
CA THR A 119 0.52 6.12 -0.91
C THR A 119 0.25 4.77 -1.53
N GLY A 120 -0.25 3.83 -0.72
CA GLY A 120 -0.54 2.47 -1.14
C GLY A 120 -1.82 1.94 -0.51
N LEU A 121 -2.55 1.16 -1.29
CA LEU A 121 -3.76 0.47 -0.86
C LEU A 121 -3.71 -0.96 -1.40
N GLY A 122 -3.81 -1.93 -0.51
CA GLY A 122 -3.78 -3.34 -0.84
C GLY A 122 -4.41 -4.17 0.26
N ALA A 123 -3.84 -5.33 0.53
CA ALA A 123 -4.41 -6.28 1.48
C ALA A 123 -3.35 -6.85 2.43
N SER A 124 -3.81 -7.31 3.59
CA SER A 124 -2.99 -8.01 4.59
C SER A 124 -3.67 -9.28 5.04
N TYR A 125 -2.90 -10.36 5.18
CA TYR A 125 -3.26 -11.57 5.89
C TYR A 125 -2.74 -11.52 7.32
N PHE A 126 -3.57 -11.87 8.31
CA PHE A 126 -3.23 -11.84 9.74
C PHE A 126 -3.18 -13.25 10.35
N THR A 127 -2.20 -13.48 11.23
CA THR A 127 -2.10 -14.76 11.96
C THR A 127 -2.92 -14.79 13.25
N LYS A 128 -3.30 -13.62 13.77
CA LYS A 128 -4.17 -13.46 14.95
C LYS A 128 -5.21 -12.40 14.65
N LYS A 129 -6.43 -12.68 15.07
CA LYS A 129 -7.61 -11.82 14.92
C LYS A 129 -8.40 -11.81 16.22
N TYR A 130 -9.38 -10.92 16.28
CA TYR A 130 -10.38 -10.90 17.32
C TYR A 130 -11.05 -12.27 17.46
N ASP A 131 -11.12 -12.76 18.69
CA ASP A 131 -11.93 -13.89 19.08
C ASP A 131 -12.51 -13.61 20.48
N PRO A 132 -13.83 -13.66 20.69
CA PRO A 132 -14.44 -13.22 21.93
C PRO A 132 -14.05 -14.07 23.15
N ILE A 133 -13.49 -15.28 22.95
CA ILE A 133 -13.12 -16.21 24.03
C ILE A 133 -11.60 -16.22 24.22
N THR A 134 -10.86 -16.41 23.13
CA THR A 134 -9.43 -16.69 23.15
C THR A 134 -8.57 -15.45 22.93
N ASN A 135 -9.11 -14.39 22.33
CA ASN A 135 -8.39 -13.15 22.05
C ASN A 135 -9.30 -11.90 22.12
N PRO A 136 -10.02 -11.68 23.24
CA PRO A 136 -11.08 -10.67 23.33
C PRO A 136 -10.57 -9.24 23.26
N ASN A 137 -9.29 -9.02 23.59
CA ASN A 137 -8.70 -7.69 23.63
C ASN A 137 -8.17 -7.21 22.27
N ASN A 138 -7.97 -8.12 21.30
CA ASN A 138 -7.60 -7.76 19.94
C ASN A 138 -8.84 -7.42 19.10
N ARG A 139 -9.52 -6.31 19.40
CA ARG A 139 -10.73 -5.87 18.66
C ARG A 139 -10.41 -5.13 17.37
N ALA A 140 -9.15 -5.18 16.90
CA ALA A 140 -8.69 -4.44 15.73
C ALA A 140 -9.24 -5.03 14.43
N VAL A 141 -9.13 -6.34 14.23
CA VAL A 141 -9.57 -7.03 13.00
C VAL A 141 -10.17 -8.40 13.34
N SER A 142 -11.25 -8.79 12.66
CA SER A 142 -11.98 -10.06 12.92
C SER A 142 -11.99 -11.04 11.74
N THR A 143 -11.25 -10.72 10.67
CA THR A 143 -11.08 -11.54 9.46
C THR A 143 -9.60 -11.85 9.25
N ASP A 144 -9.31 -12.93 8.53
CA ASP A 144 -7.93 -13.30 8.19
C ASP A 144 -7.33 -12.36 7.16
N ILE A 145 -8.15 -11.78 6.28
CA ILE A 145 -7.75 -10.82 5.26
C ILE A 145 -8.40 -9.46 5.53
N THR A 146 -7.61 -8.40 5.45
CA THR A 146 -8.08 -7.01 5.56
C THR A 146 -7.59 -6.15 4.41
N TRP A 147 -8.17 -4.96 4.27
CA TRP A 147 -7.53 -3.88 3.54
C TRP A 147 -6.29 -3.39 4.29
N ALA A 148 -5.30 -2.92 3.54
CA ALA A 148 -4.05 -2.39 4.05
C ALA A 148 -3.76 -1.06 3.36
N PHE A 149 -3.74 0.01 4.14
CA PHE A 149 -3.43 1.36 3.67
C PHE A 149 -2.09 1.81 4.22
N ARG A 150 -1.33 2.55 3.40
CA ARG A 150 -0.07 3.16 3.79
C ARG A 150 0.08 4.54 3.19
N PHE A 151 0.58 5.45 4.01
CA PHE A 151 1.03 6.76 3.58
C PHE A 151 2.41 7.04 4.18
N LEU A 152 3.38 7.43 3.36
CA LEU A 152 4.71 7.85 3.82
C LEU A 152 5.11 9.16 3.14
N ILE A 153 5.71 10.06 3.92
CA ILE A 153 6.53 11.16 3.43
C ILE A 153 7.97 10.67 3.49
N LYS A 154 8.65 10.63 2.34
CA LYS A 154 10.04 10.19 2.24
C LYS A 154 10.96 11.35 1.88
N TYR A 155 12.14 11.38 2.49
CA TYR A 155 13.23 12.29 2.20
C TYR A 155 14.41 11.51 1.63
N LYS A 156 14.83 11.85 0.40
CA LYS A 156 16.05 11.34 -0.22
C LYS A 156 17.26 11.93 0.48
N LEU A 157 17.94 11.10 1.27
CA LEU A 157 19.07 11.50 2.10
C LEU A 157 20.32 11.73 1.24
N PHE A 158 20.74 10.70 0.50
CA PHE A 158 21.84 10.77 -0.46
C PHE A 158 21.66 9.71 -1.56
N ALA A 159 22.47 9.81 -2.61
CA ALA A 159 22.51 8.84 -3.70
C ALA A 159 23.93 8.36 -3.93
N THR A 160 24.06 7.08 -4.26
CA THR A 160 25.27 6.49 -4.83
C THR A 160 25.08 6.35 -6.35
N LYS A 161 25.96 5.62 -7.04
CA LYS A 161 25.82 5.39 -8.49
C LYS A 161 24.50 4.68 -8.86
N THR A 162 24.04 3.75 -8.02
CA THR A 162 22.88 2.90 -8.32
C THR A 162 21.79 2.93 -7.24
N ILE A 163 22.12 3.34 -6.02
CA ILE A 163 21.21 3.29 -4.87
C ILE A 163 20.85 4.70 -4.39
N ASP A 164 19.55 4.97 -4.28
CA ASP A 164 19.00 6.14 -3.62
C ASP A 164 18.59 5.79 -2.18
N TRP A 165 19.24 6.38 -1.19
CA TRP A 165 18.91 6.18 0.22
C TRP A 165 17.85 7.18 0.67
N ASN A 166 16.80 6.67 1.31
CA ASN A 166 15.67 7.48 1.76
C ASN A 166 15.33 7.18 3.22
N LEU A 167 15.00 8.24 3.95
CA LEU A 167 14.31 8.18 5.24
C LEU A 167 12.83 8.44 5.00
N GLY A 168 11.95 7.87 5.82
CA GLY A 168 10.52 8.09 5.72
C GLY A 168 9.85 8.20 7.07
N ILE A 169 8.70 8.88 7.10
CA ILE A 169 7.76 8.89 8.21
C ILE A 169 6.34 8.73 7.66
N GLY A 170 5.45 8.13 8.43
CA GLY A 170 4.04 8.13 8.07
C GLY A 170 3.20 7.13 8.84
N LEU A 171 2.17 6.63 8.18
CA LEU A 171 1.06 5.91 8.80
C LEU A 171 0.77 4.61 8.06
N SER A 172 0.35 3.61 8.81
CA SER A 172 -0.30 2.42 8.26
C SER A 172 -1.62 2.14 8.96
N HIS A 173 -2.57 1.63 8.19
CA HIS A 173 -3.88 1.26 8.67
C HIS A 173 -4.31 -0.09 8.09
N HIS A 174 -4.87 -0.96 8.91
CA HIS A 174 -5.41 -2.25 8.47
C HIS A 174 -6.83 -2.42 9.02
N SER A 175 -7.80 -2.70 8.16
CA SER A 175 -9.18 -2.94 8.56
C SER A 175 -9.94 -3.78 7.56
N ASN A 176 -10.91 -4.54 8.01
CA ASN A 176 -11.74 -5.37 7.13
C ASN A 176 -12.91 -4.59 6.51
N GLY A 177 -12.90 -3.25 6.58
CA GLY A 177 -13.96 -2.40 6.05
C GLY A 177 -15.32 -2.64 6.70
N HIS A 178 -15.35 -3.13 7.95
CA HIS A 178 -16.54 -3.59 8.66
C HIS A 178 -17.26 -4.77 8.00
N THR A 179 -16.63 -5.53 7.11
CA THR A 179 -17.24 -6.76 6.55
C THR A 179 -17.57 -7.81 7.61
N LYS A 180 -16.91 -7.74 8.78
CA LYS A 180 -17.23 -8.51 9.99
C LYS A 180 -16.88 -7.67 11.22
N LEU A 181 -17.74 -7.68 12.23
CA LEU A 181 -17.48 -7.07 13.53
C LEU A 181 -16.78 -8.07 14.48
N ASP A 182 -15.90 -7.61 15.38
CA ASP A 182 -15.42 -6.23 15.55
C ASP A 182 -14.38 -5.83 14.47
N ASN A 183 -14.16 -4.53 14.29
CA ASN A 183 -13.19 -3.95 13.35
C ASN A 183 -12.82 -2.51 13.76
N ARG A 184 -12.07 -2.34 14.85
CA ARG A 184 -11.54 -1.02 15.25
C ARG A 184 -10.35 -0.56 14.40
N GLY A 185 -9.75 -1.48 13.66
CA GLY A 185 -8.60 -1.29 12.79
C GLY A 185 -7.28 -1.20 13.55
N TYR A 186 -6.20 -1.72 12.95
CA TYR A 186 -4.84 -1.44 13.42
C TYR A 186 -4.38 -0.10 12.86
N ASN A 187 -3.81 0.74 13.70
CA ASN A 187 -3.20 2.01 13.30
C ASN A 187 -1.77 2.04 13.83
N ALA A 188 -0.81 2.46 13.00
CA ALA A 188 0.57 2.61 13.44
C ALA A 188 1.23 3.85 12.83
N ILE A 189 2.05 4.51 13.65
CA ILE A 189 2.96 5.58 13.22
C ILE A 189 4.31 4.94 12.97
N LEU A 190 4.91 5.25 11.82
CA LEU A 190 6.07 4.58 11.27
C LEU A 190 7.17 5.56 10.92
N ALA A 191 8.42 5.14 11.13
CA ALA A 191 9.62 5.68 10.52
C ALA A 191 10.23 4.59 9.62
N SER A 192 10.83 4.97 8.49
CA SER A 192 11.41 4.02 7.54
C SER A 192 12.80 4.41 7.06
N ILE A 193 13.58 3.39 6.71
CA ILE A 193 14.87 3.51 6.01
C ILE A 193 14.80 2.58 4.81
N SER A 194 15.14 3.10 3.63
CA SER A 194 15.10 2.34 2.38
C SER A 194 16.25 2.67 1.44
N GLY A 195 16.68 1.68 0.67
CA GLY A 195 17.65 1.83 -0.41
C GLY A 195 17.00 1.45 -1.73
N ALA A 196 16.66 2.44 -2.56
CA ALA A 196 16.06 2.19 -3.87
C ALA A 196 17.16 1.89 -4.90
N ILE A 197 17.26 0.63 -5.30
CA ILE A 197 18.25 0.12 -6.26
C ILE A 197 17.69 0.34 -7.67
N ASN A 198 18.28 1.28 -8.39
CA ASN A 198 17.85 1.66 -9.73
C ASN A 198 18.46 0.73 -10.79
N ASN A 199 17.62 0.24 -11.70
CA ASN A 199 18.02 -0.64 -12.80
C ASN A 199 18.87 -1.85 -12.36
N PRO A 200 18.40 -2.68 -11.42
CA PRO A 200 19.20 -3.74 -10.80
C PRO A 200 19.68 -4.82 -11.78
N PHE A 201 19.08 -4.91 -12.97
CA PHE A 201 19.42 -5.89 -14.00
C PHE A 201 20.29 -5.32 -15.13
N ASN A 202 20.77 -4.08 -15.00
CA ASN A 202 21.57 -3.39 -16.02
C ASN A 202 20.98 -3.51 -17.43
N LYS A 203 19.65 -3.55 -17.54
CA LYS A 203 19.01 -3.45 -18.85
C LYS A 203 19.28 -2.03 -19.32
N SER A 204 20.15 -1.87 -20.31
CA SER A 204 20.15 -0.66 -21.13
C SER A 204 18.71 -0.55 -21.60
N SER A 205 17.99 0.47 -21.14
CA SER A 205 16.72 0.77 -21.78
C SER A 205 17.08 0.94 -23.26
N LEU A 206 16.26 0.41 -24.16
CA LEU A 206 16.38 0.62 -25.60
C LEU A 206 16.09 2.11 -25.91
N LEU A 207 16.90 3.01 -25.34
CA LEU A 207 16.77 4.46 -25.33
C LEU A 207 17.00 5.04 -26.72
N GLU A 208 17.70 4.30 -27.59
CA GLU A 208 17.96 4.68 -28.98
C GLU A 208 16.67 4.89 -29.80
N ASN A 209 15.55 4.27 -29.42
CA ASN A 209 14.26 4.41 -30.12
C ASN A 209 13.15 4.96 -29.20
N LYS A 210 13.49 5.86 -28.28
CA LYS A 210 12.48 6.45 -27.37
C LYS A 210 11.59 7.44 -28.13
N PRO A 211 10.26 7.29 -28.13
CA PRO A 211 9.39 8.32 -28.67
C PRO A 211 9.58 9.64 -27.90
N PRO A 212 9.53 10.81 -28.57
CA PRO A 212 9.63 12.09 -27.89
C PRO A 212 8.53 12.19 -26.83
N ILE A 213 8.87 12.71 -25.65
CA ILE A 213 7.88 12.95 -24.59
C ILE A 213 6.93 14.02 -25.13
N PRO A 214 5.63 13.75 -25.29
CA PRO A 214 4.71 14.73 -25.84
C PRO A 214 4.68 15.99 -24.97
N GLN A 215 4.70 17.16 -25.58
CA GLN A 215 4.54 18.42 -24.85
C GLN A 215 3.06 18.60 -24.51
N TYR A 216 2.72 18.45 -23.24
CA TYR A 216 1.34 18.59 -22.78
C TYR A 216 0.98 20.05 -22.54
N GLN A 217 -0.07 20.50 -23.21
CA GLN A 217 -0.65 21.82 -22.94
C GLN A 217 -1.25 21.86 -21.53
N LYS A 218 -1.18 23.03 -20.89
CA LYS A 218 -1.88 23.26 -19.62
C LYS A 218 -3.38 23.31 -19.90
N SER A 219 -4.14 22.43 -19.26
CA SER A 219 -5.58 22.36 -19.38
C SER A 219 -6.24 22.57 -18.02
N ARG A 220 -7.36 23.29 -17.98
CA ARG A 220 -8.26 23.38 -16.82
C ARG A 220 -9.55 22.67 -17.20
N TYR A 221 -10.05 21.82 -16.32
CA TYR A 221 -11.30 21.11 -16.50
C TYR A 221 -12.24 21.49 -15.35
N ASN A 222 -13.47 21.85 -15.68
CA ASN A 222 -14.56 21.83 -14.72
C ASN A 222 -15.23 20.46 -14.84
N TYR A 223 -15.50 19.82 -13.72
CA TYR A 223 -16.19 18.53 -13.72
C TYR A 223 -17.32 18.56 -12.70
N LEU A 224 -18.40 17.87 -13.03
CA LEU A 224 -19.46 17.52 -12.10
C LEU A 224 -19.31 16.03 -11.82
N GLU A 225 -19.19 15.66 -10.55
CA GLU A 225 -19.12 14.27 -10.13
C GLU A 225 -20.41 13.90 -9.41
N LEU A 226 -21.13 12.92 -9.96
CA LEU A 226 -22.28 12.29 -9.30
C LEU A 226 -21.83 10.92 -8.80
N ARG A 227 -21.91 10.70 -7.47
CA ARG A 227 -21.62 9.43 -6.83
C ARG A 227 -22.91 8.82 -6.32
N ALA A 228 -23.16 7.57 -6.67
CA ALA A 228 -24.17 6.73 -6.04
C ALA A 228 -23.47 5.52 -5.42
N GLY A 229 -23.93 5.07 -4.25
CA GLY A 229 -23.37 3.93 -3.55
C GLY A 229 -24.48 3.09 -2.94
N HIS A 230 -24.35 1.77 -3.04
CA HIS A 230 -25.19 0.81 -2.35
C HIS A 230 -24.37 0.21 -1.20
N GLY A 231 -24.75 0.50 0.04
CA GLY A 231 -24.11 -0.04 1.22
C GLY A 231 -24.86 -1.27 1.74
N TRP A 232 -24.15 -2.35 2.04
CA TRP A 232 -24.68 -3.42 2.86
C TRP A 232 -24.37 -3.10 4.32
N ASN A 233 -25.42 -2.84 5.11
CA ASN A 233 -25.28 -2.59 6.53
C ASN A 233 -24.75 -3.85 7.22
N VAL A 234 -23.70 -3.70 8.01
CA VAL A 234 -23.31 -4.73 8.97
C VAL A 234 -24.03 -4.38 10.26
N LEU A 235 -25.03 -5.20 10.62
CA LEU A 235 -25.82 -5.01 11.82
C LEU A 235 -24.87 -4.93 13.02
N ALA A 236 -25.01 -3.87 13.82
CA ALA A 236 -24.18 -3.63 15.00
C ALA A 236 -24.18 -4.85 15.93
N GLU A 237 -23.18 -5.00 16.81
CA GLU A 237 -23.10 -6.11 17.78
C GLU A 237 -24.43 -6.32 18.54
N ALA A 238 -25.17 -5.24 18.83
CA ALA A 238 -26.48 -5.27 19.49
C ALA A 238 -27.61 -5.98 18.70
N PHE A 239 -27.47 -6.12 17.38
CA PHE A 239 -28.49 -6.67 16.49
C PHE A 239 -28.00 -7.90 15.71
N ASN A 240 -26.80 -8.39 16.00
CA ASN A 240 -26.18 -9.51 15.29
C ASN A 240 -26.37 -10.85 16.04
N THR A 241 -27.58 -11.11 16.54
CA THR A 241 -27.99 -12.44 16.99
C THR A 241 -28.48 -13.22 15.78
N THR A 242 -27.58 -14.00 15.18
CA THR A 242 -27.99 -15.05 14.26
C THR A 242 -28.85 -16.04 15.05
N LYS A 243 -30.15 -16.10 14.75
CA LYS A 243 -30.96 -17.29 14.96
C LYS A 243 -30.65 -18.30 13.87
#